data_AF-A0A7W7CWG8-F1
#
_entry.id   AF-A0A7W7CWG8-F1
#
_cell.length_a   1.000
_cell.length_b   1.000
_cell.length_c   1.000
_cell.angle_alpha   90.00
_cell.angle_beta   90.00
_cell.angle_gamma   90.00
#
_symmetry.space_group_name_H-M   'P 1'
#
loop_
_entity.id
_entity.type
_entity.pdbx_description
1 polymer ?
#
loop_
_entity_poly.entity_id
_entity_poly.type
_entity_poly.pdbx_seq_one_letter_code
_entity_poly.pdbx_strand_id
1 'polypeptide(L)'
;MDRWNCDHGGITALALDAGVKNSLAIGFADGTVQIRDRTRLDSARRESQAGRRSAVLALSFDQGLLTAVLADHSAAAWRAAELGAPTKTYGP
;
A
#
# COMPACT_ATOMS: atom_id res chain seq x y z
N MET A 1 9.78 6.78 19.89
CA MET A 1 9.85 6.76 18.42
C MET A 1 9.44 5.37 17.98
N ASP A 2 8.17 5.18 17.64
CA ASP A 2 7.66 3.88 17.20
C ASP A 2 8.28 3.54 15.84
N ARG A 3 9.16 2.54 15.82
CA ARG A 3 9.76 2.02 14.59
C ARG A 3 8.69 1.21 13.86
N TRP A 4 8.45 1.56 12.61
CA TRP A 4 7.50 0.87 11.75
C TRP A 4 8.11 -0.46 11.31
N ASN A 5 7.85 -1.53 12.07
CA ASN A 5 8.39 -2.84 11.73
C ASN A 5 7.52 -3.43 10.61
N CYS A 6 8.01 -3.33 9.38
CA CYS A 6 7.35 -3.87 8.20
C CYS A 6 8.06 -5.18 7.87
N ASP A 7 7.43 -6.33 8.10
CA ASP A 7 7.94 -7.67 7.75
C ASP A 7 8.00 -7.93 6.23
N HIS A 8 8.04 -6.86 5.43
CA HIS A 8 7.79 -6.81 3.99
C HIS A 8 9.04 -6.43 3.19
N GLY A 9 10.23 -6.52 3.78
CA GLY A 9 11.51 -6.28 3.10
C GLY A 9 11.86 -4.81 2.84
N GLY A 10 11.07 -3.86 3.34
CA GLY A 10 11.31 -2.42 3.25
C GLY A 10 10.32 -1.67 2.36
N ILE A 11 10.19 -0.37 2.60
CA ILE A 11 9.34 0.53 1.81
C ILE A 11 10.11 0.95 0.56
N THR A 12 9.52 0.74 -0.62
CA THR A 12 10.15 1.03 -1.92
C THR A 12 9.44 2.16 -2.67
N ALA A 13 8.16 2.40 -2.40
CA ALA A 13 7.38 3.42 -3.08
C ALA A 13 6.32 4.04 -2.15
N LEU A 14 5.97 5.30 -2.41
CA LEU A 14 4.94 6.05 -1.69
C LEU A 14 4.12 6.86 -2.70
N ALA A 15 2.80 6.87 -2.55
CA ALA A 15 1.90 7.70 -3.35
C ALA A 15 0.78 8.29 -2.49
N LEU A 16 0.49 9.58 -2.68
CA LEU A 16 -0.62 10.26 -2.02
C LEU A 16 -1.82 10.27 -2.95
N ASP A 17 -3.02 10.02 -2.41
CA ASP A 17 -4.24 10.24 -3.17
C ASP A 17 -4.53 11.74 -3.28
N ALA A 18 -4.48 12.26 -4.50
CA ALA A 18 -4.79 13.67 -4.78
C ALA A 18 -6.30 13.98 -4.66
N GLY A 19 -7.17 12.98 -4.83
CA GLY A 19 -8.63 13.14 -4.84
C GLY A 19 -9.27 12.95 -3.46
N VAL A 20 -8.73 12.06 -2.64
CA VAL A 20 -9.21 11.83 -1.25
C VAL A 20 -8.14 12.34 -0.27
N LYS A 21 -8.37 13.52 0.29
CA LYS A 21 -7.49 14.08 1.33
C LYS A 21 -7.37 13.06 2.46
N ASN A 22 -6.13 12.67 2.74
CA ASN A 22 -5.68 11.78 3.81
C ASN A 22 -5.44 10.31 3.46
N SER A 23 -5.45 9.88 2.20
CA SER A 23 -4.98 8.53 1.86
C SER A 23 -3.50 8.51 1.44
N LEU A 24 -2.73 7.57 2.00
CA LEU A 24 -1.34 7.29 1.62
C LEU A 24 -1.23 5.81 1.21
N ALA A 25 -0.76 5.57 0.01
CA ALA A 25 -0.35 4.25 -0.45
C ALA A 25 1.16 4.03 -0.22
N ILE A 26 1.51 2.85 0.25
CA ILE A 26 2.86 2.43 0.59
C ILE A 26 3.15 1.10 -0.10
N GLY A 27 4.17 1.08 -0.95
CA GLY A 27 4.61 -0.10 -1.68
C GLY A 27 5.84 -0.70 -1.02
N PHE A 28 5.90 -2.03 -1.02
CA PHE A 28 6.96 -2.78 -0.34
C PHE A 28 7.76 -3.67 -1.30
N ALA A 29 8.95 -4.06 -0.86
CA ALA A 29 9.87 -4.91 -1.61
C ALA A 29 9.34 -6.34 -1.83
N ASP A 30 8.38 -6.79 -1.04
CA ASP A 30 7.72 -8.10 -1.20
C ASP A 30 6.50 -8.08 -2.14
N GLY A 31 6.16 -6.92 -2.70
CA GLY A 31 4.98 -6.74 -3.57
C GLY A 31 3.70 -6.38 -2.84
N THR A 32 3.75 -6.26 -1.52
CA THR A 32 2.62 -5.74 -0.73
C THR A 32 2.41 -4.26 -1.05
N VAL A 33 1.15 -3.85 -1.06
CA VAL A 33 0.75 -2.45 -1.02
C VAL A 33 -0.19 -2.23 0.16
N GLN A 34 0.09 -1.20 0.97
CA GLN A 34 -0.79 -0.78 2.06
C GLN A 34 -1.37 0.59 1.75
N ILE A 35 -2.67 0.75 2.01
CA ILE A 35 -3.31 2.06 2.06
C ILE A 35 -3.60 2.42 3.51
N ARG A 36 -3.15 3.60 3.93
CA ARG A 36 -3.39 4.14 5.27
C ARG A 36 -4.06 5.50 5.23
N ASP A 37 -4.85 5.76 6.26
CA ASP A 37 -5.31 7.10 6.56
C ASP A 37 -4.20 7.89 7.27
N ARG A 38 -3.82 9.05 6.72
CA ARG A 38 -2.77 9.93 7.26
C ARG A 38 -3.14 10.55 8.60
N THR A 39 -4.43 10.67 8.90
CA THR A 39 -4.95 11.18 10.18
C THR A 39 -5.18 10.08 11.21
N ARG A 40 -5.27 8.82 10.76
CA ARG A 40 -5.48 7.64 11.60
C ARG A 40 -4.51 6.53 11.22
N LEU A 41 -3.27 6.67 11.67
CA LEU A 41 -2.15 5.77 11.35
C LEU A 41 -2.38 4.31 11.80
N ASP A 42 -3.32 4.07 12.71
CA ASP A 42 -3.69 2.75 13.23
C ASP A 42 -4.58 1.93 12.28
N SER A 43 -5.07 2.53 11.20
CA SER A 43 -5.95 1.88 10.23
C SER A 43 -5.23 1.69 8.89
N ALA A 44 -4.99 0.43 8.52
CA ALA A 44 -4.39 0.08 7.24
C ALA A 44 -5.27 -0.92 6.48
N ARG A 45 -5.54 -0.64 5.20
CA ARG A 45 -5.99 -1.65 4.25
C ARG A 45 -4.75 -2.25 3.60
N ARG A 46 -4.73 -3.57 3.44
CA ARG A 46 -3.59 -4.28 2.88
C ARG A 46 -4.06 -5.03 1.65
N GLU A 47 -3.32 -4.87 0.56
CA GLU A 47 -3.45 -5.73 -0.60
C GLU A 47 -2.08 -6.27 -1.01
N SER A 48 -2.12 -7.47 -1.55
CA SER A 48 -0.97 -8.08 -2.21
C SER A 48 -1.52 -8.84 -3.40
N GLN A 49 -0.82 -8.76 -4.53
CA GLN A 49 -1.19 -9.58 -5.67
C GLN A 49 -1.02 -11.05 -5.29
N ALA A 50 -2.14 -11.78 -5.17
CA ALA A 50 -2.16 -13.13 -4.67
C ALA A 50 -1.15 -14.02 -5.41
N GLY A 51 -0.18 -14.57 -4.68
CA GLY A 51 0.75 -15.60 -5.16
C GLY A 51 2.05 -15.11 -5.80
N ARG A 52 2.33 -13.79 -5.87
CA ARG A 52 3.54 -13.29 -6.54
C ARG A 52 4.27 -12.23 -5.71
N ARG A 53 5.43 -12.60 -5.16
CA ARG A 53 6.30 -11.70 -4.38
C ARG A 53 7.28 -11.00 -5.31
N SER A 54 6.94 -9.80 -5.77
CA SER A 54 7.82 -8.98 -6.60
C SER A 54 7.82 -7.55 -6.08
N ALA A 55 8.97 -6.88 -6.03
CA ALA A 55 9.08 -5.57 -5.43
C ALA A 55 8.23 -4.51 -6.15
N VAL A 56 7.53 -3.67 -5.39
CA VAL A 56 6.85 -2.50 -5.94
C VAL A 56 7.91 -1.47 -6.35
N LEU A 57 7.97 -1.13 -7.64
CA LEU A 57 8.93 -0.16 -8.17
C LEU A 57 8.36 1.25 -8.23
N ALA A 58 7.07 1.37 -8.52
CA ALA A 58 6.38 2.64 -8.62
C ALA A 58 4.93 2.51 -8.18
N LEU A 59 4.40 3.59 -7.60
CA LEU A 59 3.00 3.74 -7.24
C LEU A 59 2.44 5.04 -7.79
N SER A 60 1.20 5.01 -8.25
CA SER A 60 0.38 6.21 -8.42
C SER A 60 -0.94 6.03 -7.70
N PHE A 61 -1.45 7.11 -7.11
CA PHE A 61 -2.72 7.08 -6.41
C PHE A 61 -3.50 8.34 -6.78
N ASP A 62 -4.59 8.16 -7.53
CA ASP A 62 -5.41 9.26 -8.00
C ASP A 62 -6.89 8.92 -7.89
N GLN A 63 -7.65 9.76 -7.19
CA GLN A 63 -9.11 9.67 -7.07
C GLN A 63 -9.60 8.26 -6.66
N GLY A 64 -8.95 7.64 -5.68
CA GLY A 64 -9.32 6.29 -5.25
C GLY A 64 -8.84 5.16 -6.17
N LEU A 65 -8.14 5.44 -7.27
CA LEU A 65 -7.48 4.44 -8.11
C LEU A 65 -5.99 4.37 -7.75
N LEU A 66 -5.58 3.23 -7.22
CA LEU A 66 -4.19 2.90 -6.92
C LEU A 66 -3.65 2.04 -8.04
N THR A 67 -2.52 2.43 -8.62
CA THR A 67 -1.77 1.58 -9.55
C THR A 67 -0.37 1.33 -9.03
N ALA A 68 0.11 0.10 -9.23
CA ALA A 68 1.45 -0.32 -8.89
C ALA A 68 2.13 -0.96 -10.10
N VAL A 69 3.41 -0.68 -10.27
CA VAL A 69 4.28 -1.40 -11.20
C VAL A 69 5.26 -2.23 -10.38
N LEU A 70 5.39 -3.50 -10.74
CA LEU A 70 6.19 -4.48 -10.03
C LEU A 70 7.47 -4.80 -10.80
N ALA A 71 8.49 -5.31 -10.10
CA ALA A 71 9.79 -5.63 -10.68
C ALA A 71 9.77 -6.79 -11.69
N ASP A 72 8.64 -7.49 -11.79
CA ASP A 72 8.40 -8.61 -12.72
C ASP A 72 7.72 -8.17 -14.02
N HIS A 73 7.77 -6.87 -14.32
CA HIS A 73 7.16 -6.23 -15.49
C HIS A 73 5.62 -6.29 -15.52
N SER A 74 4.98 -6.64 -14.41
CA SER A 74 3.53 -6.58 -14.28
C SER A 74 3.09 -5.25 -13.66
N ALA A 75 1.84 -4.89 -13.92
CA ALA A 75 1.16 -3.78 -13.27
C ALA A 75 -0.16 -4.28 -12.68
N ALA A 76 -0.50 -3.75 -11.52
CA ALA A 76 -1.75 -4.04 -10.84
C ALA A 76 -2.45 -2.72 -10.51
N ALA A 77 -3.77 -2.75 -10.58
CA ALA A 77 -4.61 -1.61 -10.29
C ALA A 77 -5.74 -2.04 -9.36
N TRP A 78 -6.01 -1.23 -8.36
CA TRP A 78 -7.07 -1.46 -7.40
C TRP A 78 -7.85 -0.19 -7.14
N ARG A 79 -9.15 -0.33 -6.91
CA ARG A 79 -9.96 0.74 -6.34
C ARG A 79 -9.85 0.69 -4.82
N ALA A 80 -9.44 1.80 -4.21
CA ALA A 80 -9.32 1.94 -2.76
C ALA A 80 -10.62 1.57 -2.03
N ALA A 81 -11.79 1.84 -2.65
CA ALA A 81 -13.11 1.49 -2.13
C ALA A 81 -13.36 -0.03 -2.08
N GLU A 82 -12.74 -0.79 -2.98
CA GLU A 82 -12.89 -2.25 -3.12
C GLU A 82 -11.90 -3.03 -2.27
N LEU A 83 -10.87 -2.36 -1.74
CA LEU A 83 -9.92 -2.99 -0.83
C LEU A 83 -10.60 -3.42 0.45
N GLY A 84 -10.19 -4.59 0.95
CA GLY A 84 -10.73 -5.19 2.16
C GLY A 84 -10.79 -4.24 3.36
N ALA A 85 -11.65 -4.57 4.34
CA ALA A 85 -11.81 -3.77 5.55
C ALA A 85 -10.45 -3.47 6.20
N PRO A 86 -10.25 -2.27 6.79
CA PRO A 86 -9.00 -1.93 7.43
C PRO A 86 -8.70 -2.97 8.52
N THR A 87 -7.55 -3.64 8.38
CA THR A 87 -7.08 -4.57 9.39
C THR A 87 -6.32 -3.77 10.42
N LYS A 88 -6.83 -3.77 11.65
CA LYS A 88 -6.16 -3.14 12.78
C LYS A 88 -4.91 -3.97 13.07
N THR A 89 -3.74 -3.47 12.69
CA THR A 89 -2.49 -4.18 12.97
C THR A 89 -1.96 -3.72 14.31
N TYR A 90 -2.22 -4.52 15.34
CA TYR A 90 -1.47 -4.46 16.59
C TYR A 90 -0.07 -5.03 16.29
N GLY A 91 0.97 -4.22 16.47
CA GLY A 91 2.33 -4.75 16.60
C GLY A 91 2.47 -5.52 17.93
N PRO A 92 3.38 -6.50 18.02
CA PRO A 92 3.74 -7.13 19.29
C PRO A 92 4.30 -6.12 20.30
#